data_AF-A0A9W9Z2J1-F1
#
_entry.id   AF-A0A9W9Z2J1-F1
#
_cell.length_a   1.000
_cell.length_b   1.000
_cell.length_c   1.000
_cell.angle_alpha   90.00
_cell.angle_beta   90.00
_cell.angle_gamma   90.00
#
_symmetry.space_group_name_H-M   'P 1'
#
loop_
_entity.id
_entity.type
_entity.pdbx_description
1 polymer ?
#
loop_
_entity_poly.entity_id
_entity_poly.type
_entity_poly.pdbx_seq_one_letter_code
_entity_poly.pdbx_strand_id
1 'polypeptide(L)'
;MKEVFLLLLMWWFLPNRVSSDILRSNCLHVRVADFEQPHTNYSLYGHVISNITVPDVISCSFECLNTQQCLSYNYKDEGINNCELNDATMETRSRDFHRRPGYRYYDTQKAPSKCASSPCLNGGTCVDTCFD
;
A
#
# COMPACT_ATOMS: atom_id res chain seq x y z
N MET A 1 52.84 -12.40 -40.59
CA MET A 1 52.00 -13.57 -40.29
C MET A 1 51.28 -13.24 -38.99
N LYS A 2 50.09 -12.63 -39.05
CA LYS A 2 48.80 -13.22 -39.42
C LYS A 2 48.39 -14.32 -38.43
N GLU A 3 47.36 -13.97 -37.67
CA GLU A 3 46.26 -14.85 -37.30
C GLU A 3 46.60 -16.13 -36.52
N VAL A 4 46.61 -16.07 -35.19
CA VAL A 4 45.71 -16.91 -34.35
C VAL A 4 45.34 -16.13 -33.08
N PHE A 5 44.87 -14.91 -33.28
CA PHE A 5 43.94 -14.26 -32.36
C PHE A 5 42.59 -14.81 -32.79
N LEU A 6 41.97 -15.78 -32.10
CA LEU A 6 40.53 -16.11 -32.20
C LEU A 6 40.17 -17.38 -31.41
N LEU A 7 39.26 -17.20 -30.43
CA LEU A 7 38.28 -18.19 -29.89
C LEU A 7 38.57 -19.00 -28.61
N LEU A 8 39.28 -18.51 -27.59
CA LEU A 8 39.12 -19.10 -26.23
C LEU A 8 38.97 -18.12 -25.06
N LEU A 9 38.86 -16.81 -25.32
CA LEU A 9 38.67 -15.79 -24.27
C LEU A 9 37.31 -15.05 -24.36
N MET A 10 36.25 -15.70 -24.84
CA MET A 10 34.93 -15.04 -24.97
C MET A 10 33.85 -15.55 -24.00
N TRP A 11 34.18 -16.35 -22.98
CA TRP A 11 33.17 -16.93 -22.08
C TRP A 11 33.40 -16.64 -20.58
N TRP A 12 34.26 -15.68 -20.23
CA TRP A 12 34.49 -15.28 -18.82
C TRP A 12 34.08 -13.85 -18.48
N PHE A 13 33.49 -13.11 -19.43
CA PHE A 13 33.00 -11.75 -19.19
C PHE A 13 31.68 -11.50 -19.91
N LEU A 14 30.67 -12.32 -19.66
CA LEU A 14 29.36 -11.72 -19.46
C LEU A 14 29.34 -11.30 -17.99
N PRO A 15 29.57 -10.02 -17.65
CA PRO A 15 29.06 -9.56 -16.37
C PRO A 15 27.58 -9.90 -16.43
N ASN A 16 27.14 -10.78 -15.55
CA ASN A 16 25.73 -10.82 -15.20
C ASN A 16 25.38 -9.38 -14.85
N ARG A 17 24.77 -8.66 -15.80
CA ARG A 17 24.05 -7.44 -15.48
C ARG A 17 22.86 -7.93 -14.69
N VAL A 18 23.08 -8.15 -13.41
CA VAL A 18 22.06 -7.85 -12.44
C VAL A 18 21.87 -6.36 -12.62
N SER A 19 20.82 -5.97 -13.34
CA SER A 19 20.33 -4.60 -13.29
C SER A 19 19.96 -4.39 -11.83
N SER A 20 20.86 -3.76 -11.09
CA SER A 20 20.54 -3.14 -9.82
C SER A 20 19.94 -1.77 -10.12
N ASP A 21 18.91 -1.71 -10.96
CA ASP A 21 18.02 -0.56 -10.98
C ASP A 21 17.07 -0.70 -9.78
N ILE A 22 17.62 -0.78 -8.57
CA ILE A 22 16.95 -0.17 -7.44
C ILE A 22 17.33 1.29 -7.54
N LEU A 23 16.69 1.98 -8.49
CA LEU A 23 16.62 3.42 -8.48
C LEU A 23 16.27 3.80 -7.05
N ARG A 24 17.23 4.45 -6.40
CA ARG A 24 17.12 5.14 -5.12
C ARG A 24 16.06 6.21 -5.27
N SER A 25 14.82 5.75 -5.35
CA SER A 25 13.61 6.54 -5.46
C SER A 25 13.20 6.75 -4.02
N ASN A 26 13.19 8.00 -3.58
CA ASN A 26 12.68 8.43 -2.29
C ASN A 26 11.53 7.52 -1.85
N CYS A 27 11.72 6.77 -0.77
CA CYS A 27 10.67 5.94 -0.23
C CYS A 27 9.52 6.84 0.19
N LEU A 28 8.51 6.94 -0.66
CA LEU A 28 7.23 7.46 -0.26
C LEU A 28 6.72 6.54 0.86
N HIS A 29 6.17 7.10 1.92
CA HIS A 29 5.46 6.36 2.96
C HIS A 29 4.27 5.67 2.28
N VAL A 30 4.47 4.47 1.71
CA VAL A 30 3.46 3.82 0.88
C VAL A 30 2.38 3.28 1.81
N ARG A 31 1.39 4.12 2.09
CA ARG A 31 0.11 3.68 2.59
C ARG A 31 -0.57 2.94 1.45
N VAL A 32 -0.62 1.62 1.53
CA VAL A 32 -1.33 0.80 0.56
C VAL A 32 -2.72 0.60 1.09
N ALA A 33 -3.72 0.84 0.28
CA ALA A 33 -5.06 0.41 0.59
C ALA A 33 -5.20 -1.04 0.07
N ASP A 34 -4.88 -2.02 0.93
CA ASP A 34 -5.09 -3.43 0.59
C ASP A 34 -6.52 -3.82 0.94
N PHE A 35 -7.40 -3.68 -0.06
CA PHE A 35 -8.82 -3.90 0.07
C PHE A 35 -9.16 -5.39 -0.02
N GLU A 36 -8.80 -6.15 1.02
CA GLU A 36 -9.54 -7.37 1.29
C GLU A 36 -11.01 -6.95 1.51
N GLN A 37 -11.92 -7.59 0.78
CA GLN A 37 -13.24 -7.06 0.40
C GLN A 37 -13.92 -6.12 1.42
N PRO A 38 -14.47 -4.96 0.99
CA PRO A 38 -15.06 -4.00 1.92
C PRO A 38 -16.24 -4.58 2.70
N HIS A 39 -16.38 -4.16 3.96
CA HIS A 39 -17.54 -4.51 4.78
C HIS A 39 -18.75 -3.69 4.32
N THR A 40 -19.69 -4.34 3.65
CA THR A 40 -20.90 -3.70 3.12
C THR A 40 -21.97 -3.49 4.19
N ASN A 41 -22.65 -2.34 4.15
CA ASN A 41 -23.62 -1.88 5.14
C ASN A 41 -23.04 -1.71 6.56
N TYR A 42 -21.77 -1.33 6.67
CA TYR A 42 -21.11 -1.02 7.94
C TYR A 42 -20.33 0.29 7.84
N SER A 43 -20.12 0.91 8.99
CA SER A 43 -19.27 2.08 9.16
C SER A 43 -18.68 2.13 10.56
N LEU A 44 -17.57 2.85 10.71
CA LEU A 44 -16.97 3.17 11.99
C LEU A 44 -17.52 4.51 12.50
N TYR A 45 -18.05 4.54 13.73
CA TYR A 45 -18.67 5.72 14.33
C TYR A 45 -17.73 6.43 15.31
N GLY A 46 -17.83 7.75 15.42
CA GLY A 46 -17.12 8.53 16.45
C GLY A 46 -15.62 8.78 16.18
N HIS A 47 -15.10 8.25 15.09
CA HIS A 47 -13.69 8.36 14.66
C HIS A 47 -13.53 9.20 13.39
N VAL A 48 -14.60 9.88 12.93
CA VAL A 48 -14.58 10.67 11.69
C VAL A 48 -13.77 11.96 11.89
N ILE A 49 -12.67 12.10 11.14
CA ILE A 49 -11.80 13.28 11.13
C ILE A 49 -12.03 14.21 9.95
N SER A 50 -12.63 13.71 8.87
CA SER A 50 -13.00 14.52 7.71
C SER A 50 -14.24 13.95 7.04
N ASN A 51 -15.08 14.83 6.51
CA ASN A 51 -16.30 14.46 5.78
C ASN A 51 -16.33 15.26 4.47
N ILE A 52 -16.15 14.56 3.35
CA ILE A 52 -15.98 15.16 2.03
C ILE A 52 -16.86 14.46 0.98
N THR A 53 -17.35 15.23 0.03
CA THR A 53 -18.03 14.71 -1.16
C THR A 53 -16.97 14.37 -2.21
N VAL A 54 -17.02 13.16 -2.73
CA VAL A 54 -16.05 12.65 -3.71
C VAL A 54 -16.80 12.03 -4.90
N PRO A 55 -16.20 11.98 -6.10
CA PRO A 55 -16.89 11.44 -7.27
C PRO A 55 -17.11 9.93 -7.17
N ASP A 56 -16.19 9.19 -6.55
CA ASP A 56 -16.23 7.75 -6.45
C ASP A 56 -15.43 7.22 -5.23
N VAL A 57 -15.49 5.91 -5.03
CA VAL A 57 -14.83 5.22 -3.92
C VAL A 57 -13.31 5.28 -3.97
N ILE A 58 -12.72 5.30 -5.18
CA ILE A 58 -11.27 5.35 -5.37
C ILE A 58 -10.75 6.72 -4.95
N SER A 59 -11.49 7.77 -5.28
CA SER A 59 -11.20 9.13 -4.83
C SER A 59 -11.18 9.22 -3.30
N CYS A 60 -12.13 8.60 -2.60
CA CYS A 60 -12.09 8.50 -1.13
C CYS A 60 -10.83 7.80 -0.61
N SER A 61 -10.39 6.73 -1.28
CA SER A 61 -9.13 6.07 -0.95
C SER A 61 -7.95 7.02 -1.05
N PHE A 62 -7.82 7.76 -2.15
CA PHE A 62 -6.73 8.72 -2.33
C PHE A 62 -6.75 9.84 -1.28
N GLU A 63 -7.93 10.35 -0.94
CA GLU A 63 -8.09 11.35 0.13
C GLU A 63 -7.62 10.80 1.48
N CYS A 64 -7.97 9.55 1.80
CA CYS A 64 -7.46 8.90 3.01
C CYS A 64 -5.94 8.77 2.97
N LEU A 65 -5.36 8.29 1.85
CA LEU A 65 -3.91 8.09 1.70
C LEU A 65 -3.12 9.40 1.84
N ASN A 66 -3.67 10.51 1.33
CA ASN A 66 -3.07 11.84 1.45
C ASN A 66 -3.29 12.49 2.83
N THR A 67 -4.16 11.93 3.66
CA THR A 67 -4.45 12.41 5.01
C THR A 67 -3.68 11.59 6.04
N GLN A 68 -2.60 12.14 6.61
CA GLN A 68 -1.69 11.43 7.52
C GLN A 68 -2.39 10.72 8.70
N GLN A 69 -3.46 11.30 9.24
CA GLN A 69 -4.20 10.76 10.39
C GLN A 69 -5.28 9.76 9.99
N CYS A 70 -5.62 9.66 8.70
CA CYS A 70 -6.63 8.70 8.26
C CYS A 70 -6.07 7.29 8.41
N LEU A 71 -6.84 6.36 8.97
CA LEU A 71 -6.52 4.93 9.06
C LEU A 71 -7.56 4.06 8.37
N SER A 72 -8.78 4.55 8.21
CA SER A 72 -9.87 3.88 7.48
C SER A 72 -10.85 4.93 6.93
N TYR A 73 -11.84 4.53 6.14
CA TYR A 73 -12.91 5.43 5.72
C TYR A 73 -14.26 4.72 5.57
N ASN A 74 -15.34 5.47 5.79
CA ASN A 74 -16.70 5.07 5.45
C ASN A 74 -17.11 5.74 4.13
N TYR A 75 -17.50 4.95 3.14
CA TYR A 75 -17.97 5.44 1.86
C TYR A 75 -19.48 5.22 1.73
N LYS A 76 -20.22 6.27 1.42
CA LYS A 76 -21.66 6.19 1.16
C LYS A 76 -21.92 5.88 -0.31
N ASP A 77 -22.51 4.73 -0.58
CA ASP A 77 -22.86 4.27 -1.94
C ASP A 77 -24.20 4.85 -2.45
N GLU A 78 -25.04 5.34 -1.54
CA GLU A 78 -26.41 5.75 -1.87
C GLU A 78 -26.60 7.28 -1.82
N GLY A 79 -27.04 7.83 -2.95
CA GLY A 79 -27.33 9.25 -3.11
C GLY A 79 -26.11 10.06 -3.51
N ILE A 80 -25.78 11.11 -2.74
CA ILE A 80 -24.57 11.90 -2.94
C ILE A 80 -23.39 11.12 -2.35
N ASN A 81 -22.45 10.74 -3.20
CA ASN A 81 -21.22 10.04 -2.83
C ASN A 81 -20.44 10.85 -1.77
N ASN A 82 -20.36 10.28 -0.58
CA ASN A 82 -19.78 10.93 0.58
C ASN A 82 -18.76 10.02 1.24
N CYS A 83 -17.67 10.61 1.70
CA CYS A 83 -16.49 9.94 2.23
C CYS A 83 -16.21 10.50 3.62
N GLU A 84 -16.31 9.64 4.63
CA GLU A 84 -15.96 9.94 6.02
C GLU A 84 -14.59 9.30 6.30
N LEU A 85 -13.54 10.11 6.38
CA LEU A 85 -12.19 9.64 6.76
C LEU A 85 -12.14 9.44 8.27
N ASN A 86 -11.58 8.32 8.72
CA ASN A 86 -11.50 7.98 10.14
C ASN A 86 -10.06 7.90 10.64
N ASP A 87 -9.81 8.26 11.90
CA ASP A 87 -8.51 8.11 12.59
C ASP A 87 -8.32 6.77 13.32
N ALA A 88 -9.18 5.80 13.04
CA ALA A 88 -9.15 4.49 13.65
C ALA A 88 -9.56 3.39 12.67
N THR A 89 -9.39 2.15 13.08
CA THR A 89 -9.69 0.94 12.31
C THR A 89 -10.73 0.07 13.01
N MET A 90 -11.38 -0.85 12.29
CA MET A 90 -12.29 -1.85 12.89
C MET A 90 -11.54 -2.71 13.91
N GLU A 91 -10.27 -3.04 13.63
CA GLU A 91 -9.44 -3.83 14.55
C GLU A 91 -9.20 -3.08 15.87
N THR A 92 -8.84 -1.79 15.80
CA THR A 92 -8.53 -0.99 16.99
C THR A 92 -9.77 -0.51 17.74
N ARG A 93 -10.90 -0.35 17.05
CA ARG A 93 -12.17 0.23 17.57
C ARG A 93 -13.39 -0.62 17.22
N SER A 94 -13.30 -1.93 17.41
CA SER A 94 -14.37 -2.89 17.07
C SER A 94 -15.73 -2.60 17.72
N ARG A 95 -15.74 -1.94 18.88
CA ARG A 95 -16.96 -1.55 19.59
C ARG A 95 -17.76 -0.46 18.87
N ASP A 96 -17.09 0.37 18.08
CA ASP A 96 -17.70 1.50 17.38
C ASP A 96 -18.02 1.15 15.92
N PHE A 97 -17.75 -0.10 15.53
CA PHE A 97 -18.04 -0.64 14.22
C PHE A 97 -19.47 -1.17 14.19
N HIS A 98 -20.35 -0.49 13.47
CA HIS A 98 -21.78 -0.78 13.49
C HIS A 98 -22.37 -0.85 12.08
N ARG A 99 -23.46 -1.61 11.97
CA ARG A 99 -24.22 -1.74 10.75
C ARG A 99 -24.86 -0.39 10.39
N ARG A 100 -24.56 0.12 9.21
CA ARG A 100 -25.10 1.35 8.62
C ARG A 100 -25.43 1.09 7.15
N PRO A 101 -26.72 0.80 6.82
CA PRO A 101 -27.12 0.57 5.43
C PRO A 101 -26.75 1.72 4.50
N GLY A 102 -26.35 1.39 3.27
CA GLY A 102 -25.91 2.37 2.26
C GLY A 102 -24.47 2.86 2.42
N TYR A 103 -23.72 2.31 3.39
CA TYR A 103 -22.30 2.58 3.59
C TYR A 103 -21.44 1.34 3.37
N ARG A 104 -20.19 1.53 2.95
CA ARG A 104 -19.14 0.53 2.88
C ARG A 104 -17.94 1.01 3.69
N TYR A 105 -17.39 0.14 4.52
CA TYR A 105 -16.20 0.43 5.31
C TYR A 105 -14.94 -0.14 4.65
N TYR A 106 -13.87 0.64 4.68
CA TYR A 106 -12.57 0.33 4.10
C TYR A 106 -11.46 0.66 5.08
N ASP A 107 -10.54 -0.29 5.29
CA ASP A 107 -9.36 -0.10 6.14
C ASP A 107 -8.11 0.16 5.29
N THR A 108 -7.21 1.01 5.77
CA THR A 108 -5.86 1.09 5.17
C THR A 108 -4.99 0.03 5.84
N GLN A 109 -5.16 -1.22 5.40
CA GLN A 109 -4.32 -2.30 5.89
C GLN A 109 -2.85 -1.98 5.63
N LYS A 110 -1.97 -2.29 6.59
CA LYS A 110 -0.55 -2.37 6.28
C LYS A 110 -0.41 -3.43 5.20
N ALA A 111 0.11 -3.05 4.03
CA ALA A 111 0.51 -4.05 3.04
C ALA A 111 1.34 -5.11 3.77
N PRO A 112 1.07 -6.41 3.53
CA PRO A 112 1.90 -7.45 4.09
C PRO A 112 3.36 -7.13 3.77
N SER A 113 4.17 -7.15 4.84
CA SER A 113 5.61 -6.94 4.77
C SER A 113 6.18 -7.73 3.60
N LYS A 114 6.89 -7.06 2.67
CA LYS A 114 7.60 -7.75 1.58
C LYS A 114 8.75 -8.58 2.14
N CYS A 115 9.21 -8.24 3.34
CA CYS A 115 10.16 -9.03 4.11
C CYS A 115 9.54 -10.22 4.85
N ALA A 116 8.22 -10.42 4.85
CA ALA A 116 7.58 -11.51 5.58
C ALA A 116 8.08 -12.89 5.13
N SER A 117 8.44 -13.03 3.86
CA SER A 117 9.02 -14.26 3.29
C SER A 117 10.53 -14.39 3.50
N SER A 118 11.17 -13.42 4.16
CA SER A 118 12.63 -13.33 4.32
C SER A 118 13.39 -13.59 3.00
N PRO A 119 13.14 -12.79 1.95
CA PRO A 119 13.64 -13.09 0.60
C PRO A 119 15.15 -12.85 0.43
N CYS A 120 15.79 -12.14 1.36
CA CYS A 120 17.20 -11.79 1.28
C CYS A 120 18.10 -13.01 1.60
N LEU A 121 19.10 -13.26 0.76
CA LEU A 121 20.07 -14.34 0.92
C LEU A 121 21.43 -13.79 1.42
N ASN A 122 22.36 -14.69 1.75
CA ASN A 122 23.75 -14.37 2.12
C ASN A 122 23.92 -13.40 3.30
N GLY A 123 23.02 -13.47 4.28
CA GLY A 123 23.06 -12.61 5.46
C GLY A 123 22.55 -11.17 5.22
N GLY A 124 21.87 -10.92 4.10
CA GLY A 124 21.18 -9.65 3.89
C GLY A 124 20.04 -9.45 4.89
N THR A 125 19.90 -8.23 5.42
CA THR A 125 18.76 -7.84 6.26
C THR A 125 17.68 -7.22 5.37
N CYS A 126 16.49 -7.81 5.38
CA CYS A 126 15.35 -7.24 4.68
C CYS A 126 14.74 -6.11 5.52
N VAL A 127 14.48 -4.97 4.89
CA VAL A 127 13.85 -3.81 5.53
C VAL A 127 12.63 -3.38 4.71
N ASP A 128 11.45 -3.40 5.32
CA ASP A 128 10.22 -2.84 4.74
C ASP A 128 10.05 -1.35 5.05
N THR A 129 10.84 -0.85 6.00
CA THR A 129 10.79 0.53 6.47
C THR A 129 11.94 1.30 5.87
N CYS A 130 11.62 2.44 5.29
CA CYS A 130 12.62 3.43 4.97
C CYS A 130 12.76 4.35 6.18
N PHE A 131 13.98 4.46 6.69
CA PHE A 131 14.30 5.39 7.78
C PHE A 131 14.44 6.79 7.18
N ASP A 132 13.82 7.78 7.83
CA ASP A 132 14.08 9.21 7.61
C ASP A 132 15.52 9.59 8.00
#